data_AF-V7D2H7-F1
#
_entry.id   AF-V7D2H7-F1
#
_cell.length_a   1.000
_cell.length_b   1.000
_cell.length_c   1.000
_cell.angle_alpha   90.00
_cell.angle_beta   90.00
_cell.angle_gamma   90.00
#
_symmetry.space_group_name_H-M   'P 1'
#
loop_
_entity.id
_entity.type
_entity.pdbx_description
1 polymer ?
#
loop_
_entity_poly.entity_id
_entity_poly.type
_entity_poly.pdbx_seq_one_letter_code
_entity_poly.pdbx_strand_id
1 'polypeptide(L)' 'MELRQLEYLNLSSNDFQDSHIPEFLGSLTNLKYLDLSSCVFGGEIPTLFGSLSHLRYLNL' A
#
# COMPACT_ATOMS: atom_id res chain seq x y z
N MET A 1 2.47 16.65 -4.95
CA MET A 1 2.56 16.82 -3.49
C MET A 1 2.52 15.41 -2.90
N GLU A 2 3.59 14.95 -2.25
CA GLU A 2 3.65 13.60 -1.66
C GLU A 2 3.14 13.63 -0.21
N LEU A 3 2.33 12.64 0.18
CA LEU A 3 1.79 12.51 1.53
C LEU A 3 2.82 11.87 2.48
N ARG A 4 4.01 12.48 2.59
CA ARG A 4 5.14 11.91 3.34
C ARG A 4 4.87 11.70 4.84
N GLN A 5 3.84 12.32 5.39
CA GLN A 5 3.44 12.19 6.80
C GLN A 5 2.28 11.19 6.99
N LEU A 6 1.85 10.50 5.94
CA LEU A 6 0.75 9.55 6.02
C LEU A 6 1.19 8.33 6.85
N GLU A 7 0.49 8.07 7.94
CA GLU A 7 0.77 6.93 8.83
C GLU A 7 -0.24 5.79 8.66
N TYR A 8 -1.44 6.09 8.16
CA TYR A 8 -2.54 5.14 8.04
C TYR A 8 -3.20 5.28 6.67
N LEU A 9 -3.21 4.19 5.92
CA LEU A 9 -3.89 4.11 4.63
C LEU A 9 -4.75 2.84 4.61
N ASN A 10 -6.05 3.03 4.44
CA ASN A 10 -7.00 1.96 4.22
C ASN A 10 -7.70 2.21 2.88
N LEU A 11 -7.45 1.33 1.93
CA LEU A 11 -8.10 1.30 0.62
C LEU A 11 -8.94 0.02 0.46
N SER A 12 -9.16 -0.74 1.53
CA SER A 12 -9.88 -2.01 1.46
C SER A 12 -11.27 -1.87 0.85
N SER A 13 -11.75 -2.95 0.23
CA SER A 13 -13.08 -3.03 -0.38
C SER A 13 -13.32 -2.03 -1.51
N ASN A 14 -12.27 -1.69 -2.28
CA ASN A 14 -12.39 -0.92 -3.52
C ASN A 14 -12.05 -1.81 -4.72
N ASP A 15 -12.87 -1.79 -5.78
CA ASP A 15 -12.57 -2.58 -6.97
C ASP A 15 -11.51 -1.89 -7.85
N PHE A 16 -10.28 -2.39 -7.79
CA PHE A 16 -9.17 -1.95 -8.62
C PHE A 16 -9.00 -2.76 -9.92
N GLN A 17 -9.97 -3.61 -10.27
CA GLN A 17 -10.10 -4.24 -11.59
C GLN A 17 -8.85 -5.00 -12.08
N ASP A 18 -8.25 -5.81 -11.21
CA ASP A 18 -7.03 -6.60 -11.51
C ASP A 18 -5.82 -5.74 -11.89
N SER A 19 -5.83 -4.45 -11.52
CA SER A 19 -4.69 -3.56 -11.70
C SER A 19 -3.54 -3.91 -10.74
N HIS A 20 -2.35 -3.40 -11.05
CA HIS A 20 -1.18 -3.62 -10.21
C HIS A 20 -1.16 -2.63 -9.05
N ILE A 21 -0.66 -3.08 -7.90
CA ILE A 21 -0.40 -2.21 -6.76
C ILE A 21 0.65 -1.16 -7.18
N PRO A 22 0.39 0.15 -7.04
CA PRO A 22 1.33 1.18 -7.45
C PRO A 22 2.61 1.19 -6.61
N GLU A 23 3.77 1.24 -7.27
CA GLU A 23 5.09 1.26 -6.62
C GLU A 23 5.29 2.43 -5.65
N PHE A 24 4.64 3.58 -5.92
CA PHE A 24 4.77 4.77 -5.07
C PHE A 24 4.28 4.53 -3.64
N LEU A 25 3.42 3.54 -3.38
CA LEU A 25 3.01 3.22 -2.02
C LEU A 25 4.22 2.86 -1.15
N GLY A 26 5.28 2.29 -1.72
CA GLY A 26 6.54 2.02 -1.02
C GLY A 26 7.35 3.27 -0.66
N SER A 27 7.08 4.44 -1.25
CA SER A 27 7.74 5.70 -0.89
C SER A 27 7.12 6.38 0.34
N LEU A 28 5.96 5.91 0.80
CA LEU A 28 5.27 6.39 2.00
C LEU A 28 5.89 5.79 3.26
N THR A 29 7.18 6.06 3.49
CA THR A 29 8.01 5.39 4.51
C THR A 29 7.55 5.62 5.96
N ASN A 30 6.66 6.56 6.22
CA ASN A 30 6.04 6.79 7.53
C ASN A 30 4.75 5.98 7.77
N LEU A 31 4.28 5.20 6.77
CA LEU A 31 3.13 4.32 6.95
C LEU A 31 3.39 3.30 8.06
N LYS A 32 2.43 3.22 8.97
CA LYS A 32 2.36 2.24 10.07
C LYS A 32 1.28 1.20 9.80
N TYR A 33 0.26 1.55 9.01
CA TYR A 33 -0.86 0.70 8.66
C TYR A 33 -1.21 0.84 7.18
N LEU A 34 -1.23 -0.28 6.47
CA LEU A 34 -1.68 -0.37 5.08
C LEU A 34 -2.67 -1.53 4.94
N ASP A 35 -3.88 -1.22 4.49
CA ASP A 35 -4.90 -2.22 4.17
C ASP A 35 -5.37 -2.07 2.73
N LEU A 36 -5.02 -3.07 1.93
CA LEU A 36 -5.38 -3.23 0.52
C LEU A 36 -6.29 -4.44 0.33
N SER A 37 -6.89 -4.99 1.39
CA SER A 37 -7.69 -6.21 1.27
C SER A 37 -9.00 -6.01 0.51
N SER A 38 -9.47 -7.08 -0.13
CA SER A 38 -10.70 -7.05 -0.94
C SER A 38 -10.66 -6.01 -2.06
N CYS A 39 -9.47 -5.77 -2.63
CA CYS A 39 -9.25 -4.74 -3.64
C CYS A 39 -9.20 -5.24 -5.08
N VAL A 40 -9.17 -6.57 -5.28
CA VAL A 40 -8.99 -7.17 -6.61
C VAL A 40 -7.72 -6.64 -7.30
N PHE A 41 -6.61 -6.49 -6.57
CA PHE A 41 -5.31 -6.22 -7.18
C PHE A 41 -4.76 -7.50 -7.82
N GLY A 42 -4.11 -7.33 -8.98
CA GLY A 42 -3.41 -8.38 -9.70
C GLY A 42 -1.89 -8.16 -9.70
N GLY A 43 -1.18 -9.07 -10.37
CA GLY A 43 0.27 -8.98 -10.56
C GLY A 43 1.08 -9.27 -9.29
N GLU A 44 2.30 -8.74 -9.25
CA GLU A 44 3.24 -8.95 -8.14
C GLU A 44 3.17 -7.84 -7.09
N ILE A 45 3.50 -8.17 -5.84
CA ILE A 45 3.67 -7.18 -4.79
C ILE A 45 4.92 -6.32 -5.11
N PRO A 46 4.82 -4.98 -5.12
CA PRO A 46 5.96 -4.12 -5.43
C PRO A 46 7.13 -4.34 -4.48
N THR A 47 8.32 -4.56 -5.03
CA THR A 47 9.56 -4.73 -4.24
C THR A 47 9.84 -3.54 -3.32
N LEU A 48 9.40 -2.34 -3.72
CA LEU A 48 9.47 -1.11 -2.94
C LEU A 48 8.72 -1.16 -1.61
N PHE A 49 7.80 -2.11 -1.38
CA PHE A 49 7.17 -2.32 -0.07
C PHE A 49 8.20 -2.70 1.01
N GLY A 50 9.35 -3.26 0.61
CA GLY A 50 10.49 -3.46 1.52
C GLY A 50 11.05 -2.17 2.12
N SER A 51 10.71 -1.00 1.57
CA SER A 51 11.12 0.33 2.08
C SER A 51 10.21 0.86 3.19
N LEU A 52 9.06 0.20 3.45
CA LEU A 52 8.10 0.60 4.47
C LEU A 52 8.55 0.20 5.88
N SER A 53 9.68 0.77 6.32
CA SER A 53 10.37 0.40 7.56
C SER A 53 9.59 0.64 8.85
N HIS A 54 8.57 1.53 8.82
CA HIS A 54 7.68 1.79 9.95
C HIS A 54 6.39 0.98 9.94
N LEU A 55 6.16 0.15 8.92
CA LEU A 55 4.91 -0.58 8.75
C LEU A 55 4.77 -1.65 9.84
N ARG A 56 3.64 -1.62 10.54
CA ARG A 56 3.31 -2.55 11.62
C ARG A 56 2.17 -3.48 11.25
N TYR A 57 1.34 -3.06 10.29
CA TYR A 57 0.23 -3.83 9.79
C TYR A 57 0.17 -3.70 8.27
N LEU A 58 0.08 -4.87 7.61
CA LEU A 58 -0.13 -5.00 6.19
C LEU A 58 -1.22 -6.04 5.94
N ASN A 59 -2.23 -5.67 5.16
CA ASN A 59 -3.25 -6.58 4.65
C ASN A 59 -3.38 -6.36 3.13
N LEU A 60 -3.43 -7.43 2.36
CA LEU A 60 -3.39 -7.42 0.88
C LEU A 60 -4.63 -8.09 0.30
#